data_AF-A0A1Y6CWN9-F1
#
_entry.id   AF-A0A1Y6CWN9-F1
#
_cell.length_a   1.000
_cell.length_b   1.000
_cell.length_c   1.000
_cell.angle_alpha   90.00
_cell.angle_beta   90.00
_cell.angle_gamma   90.00
#
_symmetry.space_group_name_H-M   'P 1'
#
loop_
_entity.id
_entity.type
_entity.pdbx_description
1 polymer ?
#
loop_
_entity_poly.entity_id
_entity_poly.type
_entity_poly.pdbx_seq_one_letter_code
_entity_poly.pdbx_strand_id
1 'polypeptide(L)'
;MMTPDNTNETVLDPSFDTSSVTFPPGTKLREIERIVILETLKQKNFNRTHTARALGIGIRTLQRKLKRYGASDWGLKTKVASSVGSDVNEMVSAPVAPEAPSLNN
;
A
#
# COMPACT_ATOMS: atom_id res chain seq x y z
N MET A 1 1.92 33.98 -44.54
CA MET A 1 1.77 34.06 -43.07
C MET A 1 1.23 32.71 -42.62
N MET A 2 2.04 31.91 -41.91
CA MET A 2 1.56 30.69 -41.24
C MET A 2 1.73 30.94 -39.74
N THR A 3 0.65 31.09 -39.02
CA THR A 3 0.65 30.87 -37.56
C THR A 3 0.62 29.35 -37.37
N PRO A 4 1.64 28.73 -36.75
CA PRO A 4 1.44 27.37 -36.26
C PRO A 4 0.45 27.46 -35.10
N ASP A 5 -0.77 26.99 -35.36
CA ASP A 5 -1.76 26.68 -34.34
C ASP A 5 -1.21 25.50 -33.52
N ASN A 6 -0.39 25.83 -32.53
CA ASN A 6 0.05 24.92 -31.49
C ASN A 6 -0.87 25.13 -30.29
N THR A 7 -2.13 24.75 -30.46
CA THR A 7 -3.02 24.47 -29.35
C THR A 7 -2.81 23.02 -28.96
N ASN A 8 -1.69 22.75 -28.28
CA ASN A 8 -1.56 21.53 -27.51
C ASN A 8 -2.55 21.63 -26.34
N GLU A 9 -3.82 21.35 -26.63
CA GLU A 9 -4.88 21.19 -25.65
C GLU A 9 -4.46 20.04 -24.74
N THR A 10 -3.76 20.41 -23.67
CA THR A 10 -3.52 19.53 -22.55
C THR A 10 -4.90 19.24 -22.00
N VAL A 11 -5.48 18.12 -22.43
CA VAL A 11 -6.72 17.57 -21.89
C VAL A 11 -6.44 17.32 -20.41
N LEU A 12 -6.75 18.31 -19.58
CA LEU A 12 -6.74 18.20 -18.14
C LEU A 12 -7.91 17.28 -17.81
N ASP A 13 -7.62 16.00 -17.63
CA ASP A 13 -8.56 14.99 -17.13
C ASP A 13 -9.33 15.56 -15.93
N PRO A 14 -10.66 15.74 -15.99
CA PRO A 14 -11.42 16.45 -14.96
C PRO A 14 -11.63 15.65 -13.67
N SER A 15 -10.98 14.48 -13.52
CA SER A 15 -11.12 13.63 -12.33
C SER A 15 -10.02 13.86 -11.29
N PHE A 16 -9.17 14.88 -11.46
CA PHE A 16 -8.27 15.28 -10.38
C PHE A 16 -9.11 15.87 -9.24
N ASP A 17 -9.21 15.12 -8.14
CA ASP A 17 -9.71 15.64 -6.88
C ASP A 17 -8.94 16.93 -6.54
N THR A 18 -9.61 18.08 -6.66
CA THR A 18 -9.10 19.44 -6.39
C THR A 18 -8.87 19.66 -4.89
N SER A 19 -8.26 18.69 -4.21
CA SER A 19 -7.83 18.80 -2.83
C SER A 19 -6.63 19.75 -2.77
N SER A 20 -6.89 21.00 -2.35
CA SER A 20 -5.85 22.02 -2.20
C SER A 20 -5.09 21.80 -0.88
N VAL A 21 -3.75 21.72 -0.93
CA VAL A 21 -2.89 21.69 0.26
C VAL A 21 -2.14 23.03 0.36
N THR A 22 -2.36 23.77 1.44
CA THR A 22 -1.73 25.08 1.69
C THR A 22 -0.46 24.92 2.52
N PHE A 23 0.63 25.58 2.09
CA PHE A 23 1.91 25.58 2.81
C PHE A 23 2.40 27.02 3.01
N PRO A 24 3.04 27.33 4.16
CA PRO A 24 3.62 28.65 4.37
C PRO A 24 4.83 28.88 3.45
N PRO A 25 5.05 30.12 2.98
CA PRO A 25 6.21 30.47 2.18
C PRO A 25 7.50 30.21 2.97
N GLY A 26 8.52 29.70 2.30
CA GLY A 26 9.79 29.29 2.93
C GLY A 26 9.81 27.83 3.43
N THR A 27 8.70 27.10 3.33
CA THR A 27 8.70 25.65 3.58
C THR A 27 9.63 24.96 2.60
N LYS A 28 10.51 24.10 3.11
CA LYS A 28 11.42 23.31 2.26
C LYS A 28 10.60 22.39 1.36
N LEU A 29 10.92 22.36 0.07
CA LEU A 29 10.27 21.48 -0.90
C LEU A 29 10.24 20.02 -0.45
N ARG A 30 11.32 19.56 0.20
CA ARG A 30 11.42 18.21 0.77
C ARG A 30 10.28 17.89 1.76
N GLU A 31 9.88 18.86 2.56
CA GLU A 31 8.83 18.69 3.57
C GLU A 31 7.45 18.67 2.91
N ILE A 32 7.23 19.56 1.94
CA ILE A 32 6.03 19.57 1.10
C ILE A 32 5.84 18.20 0.44
N GLU A 33 6.88 17.70 -0.24
CA GLU A 33 6.86 16.38 -0.88
C GLU A 33 6.52 15.25 0.10
N ARG A 34 7.08 15.31 1.32
CA ARG A 34 6.83 14.31 2.36
C ARG A 34 5.35 14.30 2.75
N ILE A 35 4.79 15.47 3.03
CA ILE A 35 3.39 15.61 3.45
C ILE A 35 2.47 15.10 2.34
N VAL A 36 2.70 15.53 1.10
CA VAL A 36 1.91 15.11 -0.07
C VAL A 36 1.96 13.60 -0.26
N ILE A 37 3.15 12.98 -0.21
CA ILE A 37 3.30 11.53 -0.34
C ILE A 37 2.52 10.78 0.74
N LEU A 38 2.58 11.23 1.99
CA LEU A 38 1.92 10.57 3.10
C LEU A 38 0.40 10.69 3.02
N GLU A 39 -0.12 11.86 2.66
CA GLU A 39 -1.56 12.07 2.48
C GLU A 39 -2.10 11.23 1.30
N THR A 40 -1.42 11.22 0.15
CA THR A 40 -1.82 10.37 -0.97
C THR A 40 -1.74 8.89 -0.62
N LEU A 41 -0.74 8.47 0.17
CA LEU A 41 -0.65 7.09 0.65
C LEU A 41 -1.85 6.74 1.53
N LYS A 42 -2.25 7.61 2.46
CA LYS A 42 -3.45 7.38 3.29
C LYS A 42 -4.71 7.27 2.42
N GLN A 43 -4.89 8.20 1.48
CA GLN A 43 -6.04 8.22 0.56
C GLN A 43 -6.12 6.96 -0.32
N LYS A 44 -4.97 6.35 -0.66
CA LYS A 44 -4.90 5.14 -1.50
C LYS A 44 -4.63 3.87 -0.68
N ASN A 45 -4.99 3.85 0.62
CA ASN A 45 -4.86 2.69 1.52
C ASN A 45 -3.44 2.09 1.51
N PHE A 46 -2.43 2.94 1.44
CA PHE A 46 -1.01 2.61 1.40
C PHE A 46 -0.58 1.75 0.21
N ASN A 47 -1.38 1.73 -0.86
CA ASN A 47 -1.03 1.08 -2.09
C ASN A 47 -0.01 1.93 -2.87
N ARG A 48 1.25 1.48 -2.88
CA ARG A 48 2.38 2.20 -3.50
C ARG A 48 2.22 2.37 -5.00
N THR A 49 1.69 1.37 -5.69
CA THR A 49 1.54 1.41 -7.15
C THR A 49 0.53 2.48 -7.55
N HIS A 50 -0.64 2.51 -6.89
CA HIS A 50 -1.65 3.53 -7.12
C HIS A 50 -1.21 4.90 -6.64
N THR A 51 -0.52 5.00 -5.51
CA THR A 51 0.03 6.27 -5.01
C THR A 51 1.05 6.85 -5.98
N ALA A 52 2.00 6.03 -6.45
CA ALA A 52 3.01 6.45 -7.41
C ALA A 52 2.37 6.95 -8.72
N ARG A 53 1.36 6.23 -9.22
CA ARG A 53 0.57 6.64 -10.39
C ARG A 53 -0.17 7.96 -10.16
N ALA A 54 -0.83 8.13 -9.00
CA ALA A 54 -1.55 9.35 -8.64
C ALA A 54 -0.62 10.56 -8.52
N LEU A 55 0.60 10.36 -8.01
CA LEU A 55 1.64 11.40 -7.91
C LEU A 55 2.42 11.61 -9.21
N GLY A 56 2.19 10.81 -10.26
CA GLY A 56 2.93 10.90 -11.52
C GLY A 56 4.42 10.52 -11.41
N ILE A 57 4.82 9.76 -10.37
CA ILE A 57 6.20 9.34 -10.17
C ILE A 57 6.36 7.82 -10.32
N GLY A 58 7.57 7.37 -10.67
CA GLY A 58 7.88 5.94 -10.67
C GLY A 58 7.86 5.34 -9.26
N ILE A 59 7.43 4.07 -9.14
CA ILE A 59 7.39 3.32 -7.87
C ILE A 59 8.75 3.32 -7.16
N ARG A 60 9.86 3.21 -7.91
CA ARG A 60 11.22 3.27 -7.36
C ARG A 60 11.56 4.64 -6.75
N THR A 61 11.04 5.71 -7.34
CA THR A 61 11.19 7.06 -6.80
C THR A 61 10.38 7.24 -5.52
N LEU A 62 9.13 6.74 -5.49
CA LEU A 62 8.32 6.71 -4.27
C LEU A 62 9.04 5.95 -3.15
N GLN A 63 9.55 4.74 -3.43
CA GLN A 63 10.31 3.94 -2.46
C GLN A 63 11.57 4.65 -1.95
N ARG A 64 12.35 5.27 -2.84
CA ARG A 64 13.56 6.03 -2.46
C ARG A 64 13.22 7.21 -1.58
N LYS A 65 12.13 7.94 -1.89
CA LYS A 65 11.63 9.05 -1.08
C LYS A 65 11.19 8.56 0.31
N LEU A 66 10.41 7.48 0.38
CA LEU A 66 10.00 6.86 1.65
C LEU A 66 11.19 6.44 2.51
N LYS A 67 12.21 5.80 1.92
CA LYS A 67 13.45 5.44 2.62
C LYS A 67 14.18 6.68 3.16
N ARG A 68 14.22 7.77 2.38
CA ARG A 68 14.83 9.04 2.78
C ARG A 68 14.11 9.71 3.96
N TYR A 69 12.80 9.51 4.08
CA TYR A 69 12.00 10.08 5.16
C TYR A 69 11.95 9.21 6.42
N GLY A 70 12.70 8.10 6.47
CA GLY A 70 12.69 7.17 7.60
C GLY A 70 11.47 6.24 7.64
N ALA A 71 10.63 6.23 6.59
CA ALA A 71 9.50 5.31 6.45
C ALA A 71 9.93 3.90 5.99
N SER A 72 11.16 3.49 6.35
CA SER A 72 11.70 2.14 6.13
C SER A 72 10.87 1.07 6.88
N ASP A 73 10.01 1.51 7.80
CA ASP A 73 9.10 0.70 8.60
C ASP A 73 7.62 0.83 8.18
N TRP A 74 7.30 1.15 6.92
CA TRP A 74 5.90 1.14 6.47
C TRP A 74 5.37 -0.30 6.24
N GLY A 75 5.53 -1.20 7.20
CA GLY A 75 4.77 -2.45 7.33
C GLY A 75 4.97 -3.54 6.26
N LEU A 76 5.93 -3.40 5.34
CA LEU A 76 6.16 -4.40 4.27
C LEU A 76 7.41 -5.25 4.52
N LYS A 77 7.62 -5.58 5.79
CA LYS A 77 8.31 -6.81 6.17
C LYS A 77 7.33 -7.93 5.84
N THR A 78 7.39 -8.39 4.59
CA THR A 78 7.17 -9.79 4.19
C THR A 78 6.47 -10.67 5.23
N LYS A 79 5.13 -10.66 5.26
CA LYS A 79 4.34 -11.60 6.06
C LYS A 79 4.33 -13.02 5.46
N VAL A 80 5.44 -13.50 4.88
CA VAL A 80 5.47 -14.77 4.11
C VAL A 80 6.68 -15.67 4.38
N ALA A 81 7.52 -15.40 5.39
CA ALA A 81 8.70 -16.22 5.66
C ALA A 81 8.85 -16.78 7.10
N SER A 82 7.89 -16.62 8.02
CA SER A 82 8.10 -17.07 9.42
C SER A 82 6.83 -17.43 10.20
N SER A 83 5.97 -18.32 9.68
CA SER A 83 5.02 -19.02 10.56
C SER A 83 4.62 -20.44 10.12
N VAL A 84 5.43 -21.13 9.30
CA VAL A 84 5.29 -22.57 9.09
C VAL A 84 6.41 -23.25 9.87
N GLY A 85 6.11 -23.68 11.08
CA GLY A 85 7.05 -24.40 11.95
C GLY A 85 6.85 -24.06 13.42
N SER A 86 5.88 -24.70 14.07
CA SER A 86 5.86 -24.92 15.53
C SER A 86 5.08 -26.19 15.80
N ASP A 87 5.85 -27.24 16.05
CA ASP A 87 5.51 -28.61 16.42
C ASP A 87 4.53 -28.73 17.60
N VAL A 88 3.69 -29.78 17.61
CA VAL A 88 3.48 -30.67 18.77
C VAL A 88 2.79 -31.96 18.32
N ASN A 89 3.60 -32.98 18.08
CA ASN A 89 3.21 -34.36 18.26
C ASN A 89 3.07 -34.62 19.77
N GLU A 90 1.85 -34.83 20.29
CA GLU A 90 1.58 -35.70 21.45
C GLU A 90 0.06 -35.71 21.77
N MET A 91 -0.62 -36.81 21.44
CA MET A 91 -1.55 -37.50 22.36
C MET A 91 -2.03 -38.82 21.72
N VAL A 92 -1.09 -39.71 21.37
CA VAL A 92 -1.41 -41.12 21.21
C VAL A 92 -1.39 -41.76 22.60
N SER A 93 -2.55 -41.90 23.22
CA SER A 93 -2.83 -42.93 24.24
C SER A 93 -4.33 -42.96 24.55
N ALA A 94 -4.94 -44.10 24.24
CA ALA A 94 -6.31 -44.50 24.58
C ALA A 94 -6.53 -44.55 26.11
N PRO A 95 -7.75 -44.77 26.65
CA PRO A 95 -8.42 -46.10 26.56
C PRO A 95 -9.97 -46.12 26.62
N VAL A 96 -10.54 -47.29 26.27
CA VAL A 96 -11.83 -47.92 26.68
C VAL A 96 -13.17 -47.21 26.37
N ALA A 97 -14.28 -47.82 25.94
CA ALA A 97 -14.69 -49.12 25.39
C ALA A 97 -16.20 -48.94 24.96
N PRO A 98 -17.06 -49.96 24.82
CA PRO A 98 -17.75 -50.28 23.57
C PRO A 98 -19.27 -50.00 23.57
N GLU A 99 -19.82 -49.39 22.52
CA GLU A 99 -21.27 -49.38 22.32
C GLU A 99 -21.64 -49.89 20.91
N ALA A 100 -21.93 -51.18 20.84
CA ALA A 100 -22.88 -51.77 19.91
C ALA A 100 -24.13 -52.15 20.73
N PRO A 101 -25.28 -52.51 20.13
CA PRO A 101 -25.85 -52.18 18.83
C PRO A 101 -27.29 -51.60 18.97
N SER A 102 -27.84 -50.98 17.92
CA SER A 102 -29.29 -51.05 17.69
C SER A 102 -29.62 -51.08 16.20
N LEU A 103 -30.24 -52.18 15.81
CA LEU A 103 -31.04 -52.35 14.60
C LEU A 103 -31.96 -51.13 14.39
N ASN A 104 -32.20 -50.75 13.14
CA ASN A 104 -33.57 -50.76 12.61
C ASN A 104 -33.66 -50.51 11.09
N ASN A 105 -34.34 -51.47 10.45
CA ASN A 105 -34.98 -51.53 9.12
C ASN A 105 -34.16 -51.26 7.85
#